data_AF-A0A176W5V8-F1
#
_entry.id   AF-A0A176W5V8-F1
#
_cell.length_a   1.000
_cell.length_b   1.000
_cell.length_c   1.000
_cell.angle_alpha   90.00
_cell.angle_beta   90.00
_cell.angle_gamma   90.00
#
_symmetry.space_group_name_H-M   'P 1'
#
loop_
_entity.id
_entity.type
_entity.pdbx_description
1 polymer ?
#
loop_
_entity_poly.entity_id
_entity_poly.type
_entity_poly.pdbx_seq_one_letter_code
_entity_poly.pdbx_strand_id
1 'polypeptide(L)'
;MASEINKEAFVELQGRLVETTTKLKQVQMQVRNKEVEKKRAFLTLEELNSLAENTNTYKSVVPVVPDWKVELRWEEDRGLLVEYREWPIVAFSLCADILETLISLSSSRFFLTPMVTLVTEQKAKTEECDTTLATLQGSKEYLERQMKEVESSFRELLQQSPALARQVMAMSVS
;
A
#
# COMPACT_ATOMS: atom_id res chain seq x y z
N MET A 1 44.88 12.86 -2.59
CA MET A 1 44.28 12.78 -1.23
C MET A 1 43.06 13.67 -1.11
N ALA A 2 43.16 15.01 -1.13
CA ALA A 2 41.97 15.89 -1.03
C ALA A 2 40.92 15.68 -2.15
N SER A 3 41.37 15.33 -3.36
CA SER A 3 40.48 14.98 -4.47
C SER A 3 39.76 13.64 -4.32
N GLU A 4 40.31 12.70 -3.54
CA GLU A 4 39.71 11.39 -3.25
C GLU A 4 38.59 11.57 -2.23
N ILE A 5 38.88 12.29 -1.15
CA ILE A 5 37.95 12.61 -0.05
C ILE A 5 36.72 13.34 -0.59
N ASN A 6 36.91 14.28 -1.52
CA ASN A 6 35.80 15.01 -2.14
C ASN A 6 34.92 14.13 -3.05
N LYS A 7 35.48 13.06 -3.64
CA LYS A 7 34.71 12.10 -4.46
C LYS A 7 33.91 11.14 -3.60
N GLU A 8 34.51 10.65 -2.51
CA GLU A 8 33.82 9.78 -1.56
C GLU A 8 32.62 10.50 -0.91
N ALA A 9 32.82 11.73 -0.42
CA ALA A 9 31.75 12.57 0.13
C ALA A 9 30.64 12.85 -0.91
N PHE A 10 31.00 13.01 -2.18
CA PHE A 10 30.03 13.19 -3.26
C PHE A 10 29.17 11.93 -3.47
N VAL A 11 29.78 10.75 -3.55
CA VAL A 11 29.06 9.47 -3.73
C VAL A 11 28.15 9.18 -2.54
N GLU A 12 28.62 9.47 -1.33
CA GLU A 12 27.82 9.31 -0.11
C GLU A 12 26.58 10.23 -0.13
N LEU A 13 26.75 11.51 -0.45
CA LEU A 13 25.64 12.45 -0.58
C LEU A 13 24.68 12.03 -1.70
N GLN A 14 25.17 11.51 -2.84
CA GLN A 14 24.30 10.96 -3.89
C GLN A 14 23.46 9.79 -3.36
N GLY A 15 24.07 8.87 -2.62
CA GLY A 15 23.36 7.75 -2.00
C GLY A 15 22.25 8.23 -1.07
N ARG A 16 22.54 9.18 -0.19
CA ARG A 16 21.56 9.79 0.72
C ARG A 16 20.44 10.51 -0.04
N LEU A 17 20.74 11.20 -1.13
CA LEU A 17 19.73 11.87 -1.96
C LEU A 17 18.78 10.87 -2.62
N VAL A 18 19.32 9.78 -3.18
CA VAL A 18 18.52 8.72 -3.81
C VAL A 18 17.63 8.02 -2.79
N GLU A 19 18.17 7.71 -1.61
CA GLU A 19 17.43 7.05 -0.53
C GLU A 19 16.28 7.93 -0.02
N THR A 20 16.58 9.20 0.31
CA THR A 20 15.56 10.16 0.80
C THR A 20 14.49 10.41 -0.26
N THR A 21 14.85 10.55 -1.53
CA THR A 21 13.90 10.71 -2.65
C THR A 21 12.99 9.49 -2.79
N THR A 22 13.54 8.28 -2.65
CA THR A 22 12.78 7.03 -2.75
C THR A 22 11.76 6.92 -1.61
N LYS A 23 12.20 7.17 -0.37
CA LYS A 23 11.31 7.21 0.80
C LYS A 23 10.22 8.28 0.65
N LEU A 24 10.57 9.47 0.15
CA LEU A 24 9.63 10.54 -0.08
C LEU A 24 8.55 10.14 -1.09
N LYS A 25 8.93 9.52 -2.21
CA LYS A 25 7.96 9.00 -3.21
C LYS A 25 7.03 7.96 -2.61
N GLN A 26 7.55 7.06 -1.77
CA GLN A 26 6.74 6.06 -1.09
C GLN A 26 5.71 6.70 -0.15
N VAL A 27 6.13 7.66 0.69
CA VAL A 27 5.22 8.39 1.59
C VAL A 27 4.20 9.20 0.79
N GLN A 28 4.61 9.88 -0.28
CA GLN A 28 3.69 10.62 -1.16
C GLN A 28 2.62 9.71 -1.78
N MET A 29 2.98 8.49 -2.19
CA MET A 29 2.02 7.50 -2.68
C MET A 29 1.04 7.08 -1.58
N GLN A 30 1.54 6.82 -0.37
CA GLN A 30 0.70 6.46 0.78
C GLN A 30 -0.29 7.57 1.14
N VAL A 31 0.16 8.84 1.14
CA VAL A 31 -0.72 10.00 1.36
C VAL A 31 -1.82 10.03 0.32
N ARG A 32 -1.49 9.92 -0.97
CA ARG A 32 -2.47 9.95 -2.06
C ARG A 32 -3.49 8.81 -1.94
N ASN A 33 -3.04 7.61 -1.60
CA ASN A 33 -3.91 6.46 -1.39
C ASN A 33 -4.87 6.67 -0.21
N LYS A 34 -4.36 7.20 0.91
CA LYS A 34 -5.18 7.51 2.09
C LYS A 34 -6.16 8.65 1.85
N GLU A 35 -5.80 9.67 1.07
CA GLU A 35 -6.73 10.72 0.65
C GLU A 35 -7.88 10.17 -0.21
N VAL A 36 -7.58 9.25 -1.12
CA VAL A 36 -8.62 8.59 -1.93
C VAL A 36 -9.52 7.72 -1.05
N GLU A 37 -8.93 6.96 -0.11
CA GLU A 37 -9.69 6.16 0.84
C GLU A 37 -10.62 7.03 1.72
N LYS A 38 -10.10 8.15 2.23
CA LYS A 38 -10.88 9.15 2.97
C LYS A 38 -12.03 9.71 2.14
N LYS A 39 -11.77 10.09 0.88
CA LYS A 39 -12.81 10.65 0.00
C LYS A 39 -13.93 9.65 -0.27
N ARG A 40 -13.58 8.38 -0.53
CA ARG A 40 -14.57 7.30 -0.69
C ARG A 40 -15.39 7.13 0.57
N ALA A 41 -14.71 7.07 1.71
CA ALA A 41 -15.33 6.99 3.02
C ALA A 41 -16.33 8.13 3.29
N PHE A 42 -15.90 9.36 3.04
CA PHE A 42 -16.69 10.57 3.25
C PHE A 42 -17.91 10.63 2.34
N LEU A 43 -17.75 10.34 1.03
CA LEU A 43 -18.87 10.32 0.09
C LEU A 43 -19.90 9.25 0.46
N THR A 44 -19.47 8.05 0.86
CA THR A 44 -20.39 7.01 1.36
C THR A 44 -21.16 7.48 2.59
N LEU A 45 -20.52 8.23 3.51
CA LEU A 45 -21.19 8.79 4.68
C LEU A 45 -22.27 9.82 4.28
N GLU A 46 -21.94 10.70 3.34
CA GLU A 46 -22.86 11.73 2.83
C GLU A 46 -24.08 11.10 2.16
N GLU A 47 -23.86 10.09 1.31
CA GLU A 47 -24.93 9.32 0.68
C GLU A 47 -25.80 8.62 1.73
N LEU A 48 -25.22 7.96 2.73
CA LEU A 48 -25.97 7.29 3.80
C LEU A 48 -26.82 8.27 4.62
N ASN A 49 -26.33 9.49 4.88
CA ASN A 49 -27.09 10.51 5.60
C ASN A 49 -28.22 11.13 4.77
N SER A 50 -28.15 11.04 3.44
CA SER A 50 -29.21 11.53 2.54
C SER A 50 -30.43 10.60 2.46
N LEU A 51 -30.28 9.34 2.91
CA LEU A 51 -31.33 8.33 2.86
C LEU A 51 -32.33 8.49 4.02
N ALA A 52 -33.56 8.04 3.79
CA ALA A 52 -34.58 7.98 4.84
C ALA A 52 -34.23 6.92 5.89
N GLU A 53 -34.52 7.19 7.17
CA GLU A 53 -34.15 6.35 8.32
C GLU A 53 -34.69 4.90 8.25
N ASN A 54 -35.75 4.65 7.48
CA ASN A 54 -36.38 3.34 7.29
C ASN A 54 -35.81 2.53 6.11
N THR A 55 -34.72 3.00 5.49
CA THR A 55 -34.12 2.34 4.33
C THR A 55 -33.28 1.13 4.75
N ASN A 56 -33.52 -0.02 4.12
CA ASN A 56 -32.69 -1.21 4.31
C ASN A 56 -31.29 -0.98 3.71
N THR A 57 -30.28 -0.88 4.55
CA THR A 57 -28.88 -0.72 4.13
C THR A 57 -28.10 -2.02 4.21
N TYR A 58 -27.15 -2.20 3.29
CA TYR A 58 -26.37 -3.44 3.19
C TYR A 58 -24.88 -3.16 3.23
N LYS A 59 -24.12 -3.99 3.95
CA LYS A 59 -22.66 -3.93 4.03
C LYS A 59 -22.05 -5.02 3.18
N SER A 60 -21.12 -4.67 2.29
CA SER A 60 -20.30 -5.65 1.59
C SER A 60 -19.26 -6.24 2.55
N VAL A 61 -19.26 -7.55 2.70
CA VAL A 61 -18.18 -8.27 3.38
C VAL A 61 -17.31 -8.89 2.29
N VAL A 62 -16.05 -8.48 2.22
CA VAL A 62 -15.06 -9.24 1.47
C VAL A 62 -14.75 -10.47 2.31
N PRO A 63 -14.96 -11.70 1.80
CA PRO A 63 -14.53 -12.89 2.52
C PRO A 63 -13.02 -12.78 2.72
N VAL A 64 -12.62 -12.59 3.97
CA VAL A 64 -11.24 -12.82 4.39
C VAL A 64 -11.06 -14.32 4.23
N VAL A 65 -10.37 -14.75 3.18
CA VAL A 65 -9.97 -16.14 3.02
C VAL A 65 -9.17 -16.48 4.28
N PRO A 66 -9.69 -17.34 5.18
CA PRO A 66 -8.92 -17.72 6.34
C PRO A 66 -7.68 -18.46 5.82
N ASP A 67 -6.53 -18.26 6.45
CA ASP A 67 -5.27 -18.94 6.13
C ASP A 67 -5.30 -20.42 6.58
N TRP A 68 -6.39 -21.14 6.29
CA TRP A 68 -6.55 -22.54 6.66
C TRP A 68 -5.68 -23.39 5.73
N LYS A 69 -4.42 -23.52 6.14
CA LYS A 69 -3.59 -24.68 5.85
C LYS A 69 -4.40 -25.94 6.19
N VAL A 70 -4.88 -26.64 5.16
CA VAL A 70 -5.62 -27.90 5.29
C VAL A 70 -4.65 -28.95 5.79
N GLU A 71 -4.47 -29.06 7.09
CA GLU A 71 -3.80 -30.21 7.67
C GLU A 71 -4.77 -31.39 7.57
N LEU A 72 -4.63 -32.16 6.49
CA LEU A 72 -5.37 -33.39 6.23
C LEU A 72 -5.06 -34.39 7.35
N ARG A 73 -5.82 -34.35 8.44
CA ARG A 73 -5.84 -35.38 9.46
C ARG A 73 -6.79 -36.48 8.98
N TRP A 74 -6.19 -37.58 8.54
CA TRP A 74 -6.90 -38.84 8.25
C TRP A 74 -7.46 -39.41 9.56
N GLU A 75 -8.76 -39.64 9.61
CA GLU A 75 -9.43 -40.41 10.67
C GLU A 75 -9.97 -41.69 10.04
N GLU A 76 -9.43 -42.82 10.48
CA GLU A 76 -9.48 -44.12 9.80
C GLU A 76 -10.77 -44.91 10.06
N ASP A 77 -11.81 -44.30 10.64
CA ASP A 77 -13.04 -45.01 11.00
C ASP A 77 -14.29 -44.20 10.64
N ARG A 78 -14.73 -44.34 9.39
CA ARG A 78 -16.15 -44.54 9.04
C ARG A 78 -16.31 -44.80 7.55
N GLY A 79 -16.66 -46.05 7.22
CA GLY A 79 -17.02 -46.48 5.88
C GLY A 79 -18.21 -45.71 5.32
N LEU A 80 -17.95 -44.86 4.33
CA LEU A 80 -18.91 -44.41 3.33
C LEU A 80 -18.15 -44.26 2.01
N LEU A 81 -18.34 -45.25 1.14
CA LEU A 81 -17.88 -45.23 -0.25
C LEU A 81 -18.64 -44.12 -0.99
N VAL A 82 -18.02 -42.95 -1.10
CA VAL A 82 -18.30 -42.02 -2.20
C VAL A 82 -17.26 -42.31 -3.26
N GLU A 83 -17.73 -42.91 -4.35
CA GLU A 83 -16.97 -43.21 -5.55
C GLU A 83 -16.44 -41.90 -6.16
N TYR A 84 -15.27 -41.46 -5.68
CA TYR A 84 -14.51 -40.37 -6.29
C TYR A 84 -13.78 -40.96 -7.51
N ARG A 85 -14.34 -40.70 -8.70
CA ARG A 85 -13.60 -40.85 -9.96
C ARG A 85 -12.27 -40.10 -9.83
N GLU A 86 -11.18 -40.85 -10.00
CA GLU A 86 -9.82 -40.34 -10.09
C GLU A 86 -9.72 -39.26 -11.17
N TRP A 87 -9.64 -37.99 -10.74
CA TRP A 87 -9.18 -36.92 -11.62
C TRP A 87 -7.66 -36.83 -11.49
N PRO A 88 -6.91 -36.83 -12.61
CA PRO A 88 -5.46 -36.78 -12.56
C PRO A 88 -5.02 -35.44 -11.96
N ILE A 89 -3.98 -35.49 -11.13
CA ILE A 89 -3.38 -34.37 -10.36
C ILE A 89 -3.06 -33.14 -11.24
N VAL A 90 -2.91 -33.33 -12.56
CA VAL A 90 -2.68 -32.26 -13.54
C VAL A 90 -3.92 -31.41 -13.87
N ALA A 91 -5.14 -31.85 -13.56
CA ALA A 91 -6.37 -31.05 -13.73
C ALA A 91 -6.60 -30.05 -12.58
N PHE A 92 -5.85 -30.18 -11.47
CA PHE A 92 -5.99 -29.33 -10.30
C PHE A 92 -5.37 -27.93 -10.47
N SER A 93 -4.34 -27.77 -11.31
CA SER A 93 -3.66 -26.48 -11.46
C SER A 93 -4.47 -25.47 -12.28
N LEU A 94 -5.05 -25.89 -13.43
CA LEU A 94 -5.88 -24.99 -14.25
C LEU A 94 -7.22 -24.65 -13.56
N CYS A 95 -7.78 -25.59 -12.80
CA CYS A 95 -9.01 -25.34 -12.05
C CYS A 95 -8.79 -24.41 -10.86
N ALA A 96 -7.63 -24.43 -10.18
CA ALA A 96 -7.37 -23.52 -9.06
C ALA A 96 -7.38 -22.05 -9.50
N ASP A 97 -6.73 -21.71 -10.62
CA ASP A 97 -6.68 -20.32 -11.10
C ASP A 97 -8.05 -19.82 -11.57
N ILE A 98 -8.84 -20.67 -12.25
CA ILE A 98 -10.19 -20.32 -12.69
C ILE A 98 -11.15 -20.25 -11.51
N LEU A 99 -11.02 -21.13 -10.52
CA LEU A 99 -11.85 -21.14 -9.32
C LEU A 99 -11.53 -19.96 -8.38
N GLU A 100 -10.25 -19.57 -8.21
CA GLU A 100 -9.89 -18.35 -7.47
C GLU A 100 -10.41 -17.09 -8.17
N THR A 101 -10.37 -17.05 -9.50
CA THR A 101 -10.92 -15.92 -10.28
C THR A 101 -12.45 -15.88 -10.18
N LEU A 102 -13.13 -17.04 -10.18
CA LEU A 102 -14.59 -17.15 -9.99
C LEU A 102 -15.04 -16.90 -8.55
N ILE A 103 -14.25 -17.29 -7.55
CA ILE A 103 -14.46 -16.95 -6.13
C ILE A 103 -14.27 -15.44 -5.96
N SER A 104 -13.24 -14.84 -6.57
CA SER A 104 -13.02 -13.39 -6.59
C SER A 104 -14.21 -12.63 -7.23
N LEU A 105 -14.75 -13.12 -8.34
CA LEU A 105 -15.90 -12.51 -9.02
C LEU A 105 -17.25 -12.70 -8.29
N SER A 106 -17.41 -13.76 -7.47
CA SER A 106 -18.67 -14.09 -6.79
C SER A 106 -18.78 -13.60 -5.34
N SER A 107 -17.74 -12.95 -4.82
CA SER A 107 -17.56 -12.74 -3.38
C SER A 107 -18.17 -11.45 -2.79
N SER A 108 -18.98 -10.70 -3.52
CA SER A 108 -19.70 -9.58 -2.90
C SER A 108 -20.93 -10.09 -2.16
N ARG A 109 -20.72 -10.63 -0.95
CA ARG A 109 -21.80 -10.98 -0.02
C ARG A 109 -22.21 -9.72 0.74
N PHE A 110 -23.47 -9.33 0.59
CA PHE A 110 -24.05 -8.17 1.25
C PHE A 110 -24.92 -8.61 2.44
N PHE A 111 -24.70 -8.02 3.62
CA PHE A 111 -25.50 -8.31 4.81
C PHE A 111 -26.36 -7.11 5.22
N LEU A 112 -27.63 -7.35 5.56
CA LEU A 112 -28.54 -6.32 6.05
C LEU A 112 -27.99 -5.77 7.38
N THR A 113 -27.64 -4.50 7.38
CA THR A 113 -27.02 -3.84 8.53
C THR A 113 -27.77 -2.55 8.81
N PRO A 114 -28.05 -2.20 10.07
CA PRO A 114 -28.73 -0.95 10.39
C PRO A 114 -27.89 0.27 9.96
N MET A 115 -28.56 1.27 9.40
CA MET A 115 -27.95 2.48 8.84
C MET A 115 -27.06 3.21 9.87
N VAL A 116 -27.51 3.29 11.12
CA VAL A 116 -26.75 3.93 12.21
C VAL A 116 -25.35 3.32 12.41
N THR A 117 -25.24 1.98 12.33
CA THR A 117 -23.94 1.31 12.48
C THR A 117 -23.01 1.65 11.32
N LEU A 118 -23.52 1.68 10.09
CA LEU A 118 -22.73 2.04 8.91
C LEU A 118 -22.25 3.50 8.97
N VAL A 119 -23.08 4.43 9.42
CA VAL A 119 -22.69 5.83 9.62
C VAL A 119 -21.58 5.94 10.67
N THR A 120 -21.69 5.23 11.80
CA THR A 120 -20.64 5.26 12.84
C THR A 120 -19.33 4.65 12.37
N GLU A 121 -19.37 3.52 11.66
CA GLU A 121 -18.18 2.90 11.08
C GLU A 121 -17.52 3.81 10.05
N GLN A 122 -18.34 4.44 9.20
CA GLN A 122 -17.83 5.29 8.13
C GLN A 122 -17.24 6.59 8.66
N LYS A 123 -17.81 7.14 9.74
CA LYS A 123 -17.26 8.27 10.49
C LYS A 123 -15.94 7.91 11.16
N ALA A 124 -15.89 6.80 11.88
CA ALA A 124 -14.67 6.30 12.51
C ALA A 124 -13.55 6.08 11.48
N LYS A 125 -13.88 5.50 10.31
CA LYS A 125 -12.93 5.31 9.21
C LYS A 125 -12.40 6.63 8.65
N THR A 126 -13.22 7.67 8.62
CA THR A 126 -12.80 9.01 8.17
C THR A 126 -11.83 9.65 9.18
N GLU A 127 -12.13 9.55 10.47
CA GLU A 127 -11.27 10.05 11.56
C GLU A 127 -9.93 9.29 11.62
N GLU A 128 -9.95 7.96 11.45
CA GLU A 128 -8.73 7.15 11.33
C GLU A 128 -7.88 7.56 10.12
N CYS A 129 -8.51 7.78 8.96
CA CYS A 129 -7.80 8.29 7.78
C CYS A 129 -7.18 9.67 8.05
N ASP A 130 -7.85 10.54 8.81
CA ASP A 130 -7.32 11.88 9.14
C ASP A 130 -6.13 11.83 10.07
N THR A 131 -6.17 10.99 11.11
CA THR A 131 -5.03 10.81 12.01
C THR A 131 -3.82 10.22 11.27
N THR A 132 -4.03 9.24 10.38
CA THR A 132 -2.95 8.65 9.57
C THR A 132 -2.42 9.61 8.51
N LEU A 133 -3.26 10.47 7.93
CA LEU A 133 -2.81 11.53 7.04
C LEU A 133 -1.94 12.55 7.78
N ALA A 134 -2.30 12.95 9.00
CA ALA A 134 -1.50 13.88 9.79
C ALA A 134 -0.11 13.31 10.11
N THR A 135 -0.01 12.02 10.45
CA THR A 135 1.29 11.39 10.70
C THR A 135 2.13 11.26 9.42
N LEU A 136 1.50 10.89 8.29
CA LEU A 136 2.18 10.82 6.99
C LEU A 136 2.60 12.21 6.46
N GLN A 137 1.85 13.26 6.77
CA GLN A 137 2.24 14.64 6.44
C GLN A 137 3.47 15.06 7.25
N GLY A 138 3.52 14.74 8.54
CA GLY A 138 4.70 15.00 9.37
C GLY A 138 5.95 14.27 8.85
N SER A 139 5.81 13.00 8.44
CA SER A 139 6.94 12.24 7.87
C SER A 139 7.37 12.76 6.49
N LYS A 140 6.41 13.22 5.67
CA LYS A 140 6.70 13.88 4.39
C LYS A 140 7.51 15.16 4.60
N GLU A 141 7.07 16.05 5.48
CA GLU A 141 7.77 17.31 5.76
C GLU A 141 9.19 17.06 6.29
N TYR A 142 9.36 16.05 7.14
CA TYR A 142 10.69 15.65 7.63
C TYR A 142 11.62 15.23 6.47
N LEU A 143 11.15 14.37 5.57
CA LEU A 143 11.93 13.91 4.42
C LEU A 143 12.23 15.06 3.44
N GLU A 144 11.29 16.00 3.26
CA GLU A 144 11.52 17.20 2.45
C GLU A 144 12.59 18.13 3.04
N ARG A 145 12.67 18.24 4.38
CA ARG A 145 13.77 18.97 5.03
C ARG A 145 15.11 18.29 4.81
N GLN A 146 15.18 16.97 5.01
CA GLN A 146 16.42 16.21 4.75
C GLN A 146 16.89 16.33 3.31
N MET A 147 15.96 16.31 2.35
CA MET A 147 16.29 16.48 0.94
C MET A 147 16.93 17.85 0.66
N LYS A 148 16.36 18.93 1.24
CA LYS A 148 16.92 20.28 1.12
C LYS A 148 18.31 20.42 1.77
N GLU A 149 18.51 19.78 2.92
CA GLU A 149 19.81 19.74 3.58
C GLU A 149 20.86 19.05 2.70
N VAL A 150 20.53 17.88 2.13
CA VAL A 150 21.42 17.16 1.21
C VAL A 150 21.74 17.99 -0.02
N GLU A 151 20.76 18.70 -0.59
CA GLU A 151 20.98 19.61 -1.72
C GLU A 151 21.88 20.81 -1.36
N SER A 152 21.75 21.39 -0.17
CA SER A 152 22.63 22.46 0.32
C SER A 152 24.06 21.97 0.46
N SER A 153 24.27 20.84 1.14
CA SER A 153 25.59 20.23 1.29
C SER A 153 26.22 19.89 -0.07
N PHE A 154 25.41 19.46 -1.04
CA PHE A 154 25.85 19.26 -2.42
C PHE A 154 26.39 20.52 -3.07
N ARG A 155 25.66 21.64 -2.94
CA ARG A 155 26.05 22.93 -3.53
C ARG A 155 27.35 23.44 -2.90
N GLU A 156 27.48 23.30 -1.59
CA GLU A 156 28.70 23.67 -0.84
C GLU A 156 29.91 22.86 -1.32
N LEU A 157 29.77 21.53 -1.46
CA LEU A 157 30.83 20.65 -1.94
C LEU A 157 31.28 21.02 -3.36
N LEU A 158 30.33 21.32 -4.26
CA LEU A 158 30.64 21.77 -5.63
C LEU A 158 31.32 23.14 -5.65
N GLN A 159 30.94 24.05 -4.75
CA GLN A 159 31.57 25.37 -4.64
C GLN A 159 33.01 25.28 -4.14
N GLN A 160 33.30 24.34 -3.24
CA GLN A 160 34.65 24.08 -2.74
C GLN A 160 35.57 23.45 -3.80
N SER A 161 35.02 22.73 -4.79
CA SER A 161 35.80 22.04 -5.83
C SER A 161 35.26 22.27 -7.24
N PRO A 162 35.67 23.37 -7.91
CA PRO A 162 35.27 23.64 -9.30
C PRO A 162 35.84 22.63 -10.32
N ALA A 163 36.82 21.82 -9.93
CA ALA A 163 37.32 20.72 -10.75
C ALA A 163 36.38 19.50 -10.73
N LEU A 164 35.81 19.17 -9.55
CA LEU A 164 34.83 18.09 -9.41
C LEU A 164 33.54 18.42 -10.17
N ALA A 165 33.05 19.66 -10.08
CA ALA A 165 31.87 20.11 -10.83
C ALA A 165 32.02 19.90 -12.35
N ARG A 166 33.19 20.25 -12.91
CA ARG A 166 33.51 20.01 -14.33
C ARG A 166 33.52 18.53 -14.67
N GLN A 167 34.06 17.67 -13.80
CA GLN A 167 34.10 16.22 -14.02
C GLN A 167 32.70 15.59 -14.00
N VAL A 168 31.85 15.99 -13.04
CA VAL A 168 30.46 15.52 -12.94
C VAL A 168 29.64 15.94 -14.15
N MET A 169 29.76 17.21 -14.58
CA MET A 169 29.07 17.71 -15.78
C MET A 169 29.55 17.05 -17.07
N ALA A 170 30.83 16.68 -17.17
CA ALA A 170 31.37 15.95 -18.31
C ALA A 170 30.85 14.50 -18.39
N MET A 171 30.52 13.87 -17.26
CA MET A 171 29.98 12.51 -17.20
C MET A 171 28.47 12.44 -17.45
N SER A 172 27.71 13.52 -17.18
CA SER A 172 26.25 13.54 -17.37
C SER A 172 25.79 13.81 -18.81
N VAL A 173 26.72 14.12 -19.73
CA VAL A 173 26.44 14.53 -21.13
C VAL A 173 26.82 13.44 -22.15
N SER A 174 27.29 12.28 -21.68
CA SER A 174 27.61 11.09 -22.50
C SER A 174 26.61 9.97 -22.29
#